data_AF-A0A7K7VPU6-F1
#
_entry.id   AF-A0A7K7VPU6-F1
#
_cell.length_a   1.000
_cell.length_b   1.000
_cell.length_c   1.000
_cell.angle_alpha   90.00
_cell.angle_beta   90.00
_cell.angle_gamma   90.00
#
_symmetry.space_group_name_H-M   'P 1'
#
loop_
_entity.id
_entity.type
_entity.pdbx_description
1 polymer ?
#
loop_
_entity_poly.entity_id
_entity_poly.type
_entity_poly.pdbx_seq_one_letter_code
_entity_poly.pdbx_strand_id
1 'polypeptide(L)'
;DVSLDADTAHPRLKVAEDGKSVLDTGTTGSVPRTEKRFDCHAFLLAKEGYTSGKCYWEVVVGKRRNWEVGIARESVTRKGTLTLSPEKGFWVIGLADGREYWARTEPWTRLAVSGKPTRIGIFLDLIAKQVSFYNVIKKSAVFTFSLGGEGQQAEKFFPFFATGSFSAQPDTEPLEIAKDFEEDHD
;
A
#
# COMPACT_ATOMS: atom_id res chain seq x y z
N ASP A 1 -0.42 -5.84 -14.46
CA ASP A 1 -1.57 -5.05 -14.03
C ASP A 1 -1.99 -5.48 -12.62
N VAL A 2 -2.29 -4.52 -11.73
CA VAL A 2 -2.64 -4.74 -10.31
C VAL A 2 -4.09 -4.36 -10.08
N SER A 3 -4.85 -5.19 -9.36
CA SER A 3 -6.25 -4.92 -9.05
C SER A 3 -6.55 -5.14 -7.57
N LEU A 4 -7.33 -4.25 -6.97
CA LEU A 4 -7.70 -4.30 -5.56
C LEU A 4 -8.66 -5.47 -5.26
N ASP A 5 -8.44 -6.17 -4.14
CA ASP A 5 -9.27 -7.27 -3.69
C ASP A 5 -10.26 -6.83 -2.61
N ALA A 6 -11.52 -6.64 -3.01
CA ALA A 6 -12.63 -6.27 -2.13
C ALA A 6 -12.90 -7.32 -1.02
N ASP A 7 -12.48 -8.58 -1.19
CA ASP A 7 -12.63 -9.61 -0.15
C ASP A 7 -11.63 -9.42 1.00
N THR A 8 -10.53 -8.71 0.76
CA THR A 8 -9.54 -8.38 1.78
C THR A 8 -9.83 -7.04 2.47
N ALA A 9 -10.55 -6.15 1.79
CA ALA A 9 -10.71 -4.77 2.22
C ALA A 9 -11.49 -4.65 3.54
N HIS A 10 -11.02 -3.77 4.42
CA HIS A 10 -11.76 -3.42 5.62
C HIS A 10 -13.19 -2.95 5.30
N PRO A 11 -14.24 -3.29 6.07
CA PRO A 11 -15.64 -2.97 5.76
C PRO A 11 -15.98 -1.49 5.56
N ARG A 12 -15.11 -0.59 6.03
CA ARG A 12 -15.26 0.86 5.83
C ARG A 12 -14.77 1.33 4.45
N LEU A 13 -13.98 0.50 3.76
CA LEU A 13 -13.44 0.76 2.44
C LEU A 13 -14.38 0.26 1.35
N LYS A 14 -14.56 1.10 0.33
CA LYS A 14 -15.29 0.76 -0.89
C LYS A 14 -14.31 0.74 -2.05
N VAL A 15 -14.11 -0.45 -2.62
CA VAL A 15 -13.36 -0.65 -3.87
C VAL A 15 -14.30 -0.34 -5.04
N ALA A 16 -13.82 0.41 -6.04
CA ALA A 16 -14.58 0.69 -7.26
C ALA A 16 -14.75 -0.56 -8.13
N GLU A 17 -15.73 -0.54 -9.03
CA GLU A 17 -16.06 -1.68 -9.89
C GLU A 17 -14.90 -2.10 -10.81
N ASP A 18 -14.08 -1.14 -11.24
CA ASP A 18 -12.89 -1.42 -12.05
C ASP A 18 -11.72 -2.01 -11.24
N GLY A 19 -11.85 -2.09 -9.91
CA GLY A 19 -10.83 -2.61 -9.03
C GLY A 19 -9.57 -1.74 -8.95
N LYS A 20 -9.61 -0.48 -9.42
CA LYS A 20 -8.44 0.41 -9.46
C LYS A 20 -8.43 1.45 -8.37
N SER A 21 -9.58 1.81 -7.80
CA SER A 21 -9.66 2.82 -6.75
C SER A 21 -10.33 2.31 -5.48
N VAL A 22 -9.94 2.89 -4.35
CA VAL A 22 -10.53 2.63 -3.04
C VAL A 22 -10.80 3.94 -2.31
N LEU A 23 -11.98 4.03 -1.71
CA LEU A 23 -12.41 5.15 -0.90
C LEU A 23 -12.77 4.69 0.52
N ASP A 24 -12.34 5.46 1.52
CA ASP A 24 -12.88 5.33 2.87
C ASP A 24 -14.25 6.02 2.92
N THR A 25 -15.30 5.25 3.19
CA THR A 25 -16.68 5.74 3.16
C THR A 25 -17.11 6.51 4.41
N GLY A 26 -16.29 6.60 5.45
CA GLY A 26 -16.70 7.21 6.72
C GLY A 26 -17.49 6.29 7.65
N THR A 27 -17.98 5.15 7.16
CA THR A 27 -18.87 4.25 7.89
C THR A 27 -18.54 2.78 7.64
N THR A 28 -18.65 1.95 8.66
CA THR A 28 -18.47 0.49 8.52
C THR A 28 -19.67 -0.10 7.78
N GLY A 29 -19.45 -0.59 6.55
CA GLY A 29 -20.49 -1.25 5.76
C GLY A 29 -20.83 -2.67 6.25
N SER A 30 -21.95 -3.20 5.77
CA SER A 30 -22.35 -4.59 5.99
C SER A 30 -21.77 -5.47 4.89
N VAL A 31 -20.69 -6.19 5.20
CA VAL A 31 -20.03 -7.14 4.30
C VAL A 31 -19.76 -8.47 5.02
N PRO A 32 -19.62 -9.60 4.30
CA PRO A 32 -19.31 -10.88 4.91
C PRO A 32 -17.99 -10.82 5.70
N ARG A 33 -18.04 -11.36 6.92
CA ARG A 33 -16.85 -11.58 7.75
C ARG A 33 -16.14 -12.84 7.23
N THR A 34 -14.93 -12.68 6.73
CA THR A 34 -14.10 -13.77 6.20
C THR A 34 -12.69 -13.67 6.77
N GLU A 35 -11.95 -14.78 6.82
CA GLU A 35 -10.55 -14.78 7.28
C GLU A 35 -9.64 -13.91 6.41
N LYS A 36 -10.00 -13.72 5.13
CA LYS A 36 -9.24 -12.88 4.19
C LYS A 36 -9.34 -11.39 4.49
N ARG A 37 -10.37 -10.94 5.22
CA ARG A 37 -10.71 -9.52 5.41
C ARG A 37 -9.97 -8.90 6.60
N PHE A 38 -9.42 -7.69 6.43
CA PHE A 38 -8.97 -6.88 7.56
C PHE A 38 -10.16 -6.34 8.36
N ASP A 39 -10.11 -6.41 9.69
CA ASP A 39 -11.25 -6.05 10.55
C ASP A 39 -11.03 -4.81 11.44
N CYS A 40 -9.77 -4.41 11.66
CA CYS A 40 -9.43 -3.33 12.58
C CYS A 40 -8.93 -2.06 11.86
N HIS A 41 -8.05 -2.23 10.88
CA HIS A 41 -7.40 -1.13 10.17
C HIS A 41 -7.94 -1.00 8.75
N ALA A 42 -7.92 0.22 8.20
CA ALA A 42 -8.36 0.55 6.84
C ALA A 42 -7.40 0.02 5.76
N PHE A 43 -7.16 -1.29 5.76
CA PHE A 43 -6.20 -1.99 4.92
C PHE A 43 -6.93 -2.80 3.84
N LEU A 44 -6.22 -3.06 2.74
CA LEU A 44 -6.60 -3.98 1.69
C LEU A 44 -5.36 -4.47 0.91
N LEU A 45 -5.50 -5.62 0.27
CA LEU A 45 -4.50 -6.17 -0.64
C LEU A 45 -5.00 -6.12 -2.09
N ALA A 46 -4.07 -6.28 -3.03
CA ALA A 46 -4.41 -6.65 -4.39
C ALA A 46 -4.79 -8.14 -4.52
N LYS A 47 -5.45 -8.49 -5.63
CA LYS A 47 -5.78 -9.87 -5.99
C LYS A 47 -4.52 -10.64 -6.42
N GLU A 48 -3.66 -9.97 -7.17
CA GLU A 48 -2.42 -10.53 -7.68
C GLU A 48 -1.33 -10.48 -6.58
N GLY A 49 -0.61 -11.58 -6.43
CA GLY A 49 0.57 -11.64 -5.58
C GLY A 49 1.71 -12.36 -6.29
N TYR A 50 2.93 -12.07 -5.87
CA TYR A 50 4.15 -12.40 -6.60
C TYR A 50 5.04 -13.31 -5.75
N THR A 51 5.56 -14.36 -6.38
CA THR A 51 6.51 -15.31 -5.76
C THR A 51 7.90 -15.26 -6.41
N SER A 52 8.03 -14.63 -7.58
CA SER A 52 9.28 -14.49 -8.32
C SER A 52 9.27 -13.28 -9.25
N GLY A 53 10.43 -12.98 -9.83
CA GLY A 53 10.60 -11.95 -10.85
C GLY A 53 10.64 -10.53 -10.30
N LYS A 54 10.28 -9.58 -11.15
CA LYS A 54 10.24 -8.15 -10.87
C LYS A 54 8.88 -7.61 -11.28
N CYS A 55 8.30 -6.74 -10.47
CA CYS A 55 7.04 -6.07 -10.80
C CYS A 55 7.08 -4.62 -10.36
N TYR A 56 6.32 -3.80 -11.10
CA TYR A 56 6.18 -2.38 -10.87
C TYR A 56 4.71 -2.00 -10.96
N TRP A 57 4.29 -1.10 -10.08
CA TRP A 57 3.00 -0.42 -10.18
C TRP A 57 3.09 0.96 -9.56
N GLU A 58 2.16 1.82 -9.92
CA GLU A 58 2.08 3.18 -9.40
C GLU A 58 0.78 3.38 -8.65
N VAL A 59 0.86 4.16 -7.58
CA VAL A 59 -0.30 4.55 -6.77
C VAL A 59 -0.43 6.05 -6.79
N VAL A 60 -1.56 6.54 -7.30
CA VAL A 60 -1.97 7.93 -7.21
C VAL A 60 -2.47 8.17 -5.79
N VAL A 61 -1.67 8.91 -5.03
CA VAL A 61 -1.96 9.32 -3.64
C VAL A 61 -2.58 10.73 -3.57
N GLY A 62 -2.56 11.47 -4.69
CA GLY A 62 -3.26 12.74 -4.84
C GLY A 62 -2.87 13.77 -3.78
N LYS A 63 -3.87 14.50 -3.27
CA LYS A 63 -3.69 15.50 -2.20
C LYS A 63 -3.97 14.93 -0.81
N ARG A 64 -4.23 13.62 -0.70
CA ARG A 64 -4.57 12.93 0.54
C ARG A 64 -3.58 13.28 1.66
N ARG A 65 -4.12 13.39 2.88
CA ARG A 65 -3.34 13.64 4.09
C ARG A 65 -2.86 12.36 4.75
N ASN A 66 -3.57 11.25 4.55
CA ASN A 66 -3.18 9.97 5.09
C ASN A 66 -3.26 8.88 4.01
N TRP A 67 -2.21 8.08 3.93
CA TRP A 67 -2.13 6.90 3.09
C TRP A 67 -0.90 6.08 3.47
N GLU A 68 -0.97 4.77 3.22
CA GLU A 68 0.17 3.88 3.34
C GLU A 68 0.13 2.89 2.17
N VAL A 69 1.29 2.62 1.56
CA VAL A 69 1.41 1.76 0.39
C VAL A 69 2.68 0.94 0.46
N GLY A 70 2.65 -0.26 -0.12
CA GLY A 70 3.81 -1.13 -0.15
C GLY A 70 3.44 -2.56 -0.47
N ILE A 71 4.03 -3.51 0.25
CA ILE A 71 3.72 -4.93 0.12
C ILE A 71 3.51 -5.59 1.48
N ALA A 72 2.73 -6.67 1.46
CA ALA A 72 2.52 -7.56 2.58
C ALA A 72 2.78 -9.02 2.18
N ARG A 73 3.27 -9.83 3.11
CA ARG A 73 3.33 -11.28 2.97
C ARG A 73 1.93 -11.89 2.92
N GLU A 74 1.77 -13.02 2.24
CA GLU A 74 0.50 -13.78 2.25
C GLU A 74 0.07 -14.19 3.66
N SER A 75 1.06 -14.52 4.50
CA SER A 75 0.94 -15.08 5.85
C SER A 75 0.56 -14.07 6.93
N VAL A 76 0.45 -12.78 6.61
CA VAL A 76 0.14 -11.75 7.61
C VAL A 76 -1.21 -12.03 8.27
N THR A 77 -1.28 -11.81 9.58
CA THR A 77 -2.58 -11.78 10.28
C THR A 77 -3.41 -10.61 9.76
N ARG A 78 -4.72 -10.84 9.68
CA ARG A 78 -5.70 -9.87 9.18
C ARG A 78 -6.69 -9.45 10.26
N LYS A 79 -6.50 -9.95 11.48
CA LYS A 79 -7.44 -9.79 12.59
C LYS A 79 -6.84 -8.99 13.74
N GLY A 80 -7.64 -8.11 14.31
CA GLY A 80 -7.27 -7.26 15.43
C GLY A 80 -6.26 -6.19 15.08
N THR A 81 -5.68 -5.59 16.11
CA THR A 81 -4.69 -4.52 15.96
C THR A 81 -3.40 -5.06 15.36
N LEU A 82 -3.07 -4.58 14.16
CA LEU A 82 -1.82 -4.91 13.46
C LEU A 82 -0.76 -3.82 13.68
N THR A 83 0.49 -4.27 13.76
CA THR A 83 1.68 -3.41 13.69
C THR A 83 2.32 -3.59 12.32
N LEU A 84 2.49 -2.50 11.57
CA LEU A 84 3.22 -2.52 10.31
C LEU A 84 4.72 -2.53 10.60
N SER A 85 5.39 -3.64 10.26
CA SER A 85 6.85 -3.74 10.20
C SER A 85 7.30 -4.91 9.33
N PRO A 86 8.56 -4.92 8.83
CA PRO A 86 9.12 -6.05 8.09
C PRO A 86 9.04 -7.37 8.86
N GLU A 87 9.26 -7.35 10.18
CA GLU A 87 9.16 -8.53 11.04
C GLU A 87 7.74 -9.10 11.09
N LYS A 88 6.72 -8.24 10.96
CA LYS A 88 5.31 -8.63 10.86
C LYS A 88 4.85 -8.88 9.42
N GLY A 89 5.78 -8.83 8.47
CA GLY A 89 5.54 -9.13 7.06
C GLY A 89 4.99 -7.96 6.24
N PHE A 90 5.27 -6.72 6.65
CA PHE A 90 4.87 -5.51 5.94
C PHE A 90 6.08 -4.63 5.59
N TRP A 91 6.20 -4.24 4.32
CA TRP A 91 7.20 -3.26 3.86
C TRP A 91 6.46 -2.10 3.23
N VAL A 92 6.22 -1.08 4.04
CA VAL A 92 5.24 -0.02 3.76
C VAL A 92 5.85 1.34 4.06
N ILE A 93 5.57 2.30 3.18
CA ILE A 93 5.76 3.73 3.46
C ILE A 93 4.41 4.42 3.52
N GLY A 94 4.35 5.57 4.18
CA GLY A 94 3.11 6.34 4.27
C GLY A 94 3.31 7.81 4.57
N LEU A 95 2.23 8.57 4.41
CA LEU A 95 2.08 9.94 4.85
C LEU A 95 1.12 9.98 6.04
N ALA A 96 1.54 10.66 7.10
CA ALA A 96 0.72 10.92 8.28
C ALA A 96 0.41 12.42 8.41
N ASP A 97 -0.85 12.72 8.69
CA ASP A 97 -1.39 14.06 8.94
C ASP A 97 -1.10 15.12 7.87
N GLY A 98 -0.75 14.68 6.66
CA GLY A 98 -0.37 15.53 5.55
C GLY A 98 1.00 16.19 5.70
N ARG A 99 1.81 15.77 6.67
CA ARG A 99 3.07 16.45 7.03
C ARG A 99 4.28 15.53 7.05
N GLU A 100 4.14 14.31 7.55
CA GLU A 100 5.28 13.45 7.83
C GLU A 100 5.25 12.17 7.03
N TYR A 101 6.35 11.89 6.36
CA TYR A 101 6.54 10.66 5.62
C TYR A 101 7.32 9.67 6.46
N TRP A 102 6.88 8.41 6.46
CA TRP A 102 7.45 7.36 7.29
C TRP A 102 7.64 6.08 6.49
N ALA A 103 8.76 5.41 6.72
CA ALA A 103 8.90 3.99 6.44
C ALA A 103 8.60 3.22 7.73
N ARG A 104 7.75 2.21 7.62
CA ARG A 104 7.34 1.33 8.74
C ARG A 104 8.44 0.32 9.09
N THR A 105 9.68 0.78 9.30
CA THR A 105 10.78 -0.02 9.89
C THR A 105 10.59 -0.18 11.40
N GLU A 106 11.41 -0.97 12.09
CA GLU A 106 11.42 -1.02 13.57
C GLU A 106 12.79 -0.54 14.08
N PRO A 107 12.89 0.64 14.72
CA PRO A 107 11.85 1.66 14.90
C PRO A 107 11.46 2.36 13.57
N TRP A 108 10.35 3.10 13.54
CA TRP A 108 9.89 3.82 12.35
C TRP A 108 10.95 4.82 11.85
N THR A 109 11.23 4.80 10.55
CA THR A 109 12.21 5.70 9.92
C THR A 109 11.49 6.88 9.28
N ARG A 110 11.83 8.10 9.70
CA ARG A 110 11.32 9.33 9.08
C ARG A 110 11.96 9.53 7.71
N LEU A 111 11.15 9.83 6.70
CA LEU A 111 11.61 10.00 5.32
C LEU A 111 11.74 11.48 4.97
N ALA A 112 12.90 11.85 4.44
CA ALA A 112 13.15 13.17 3.87
C ALA A 112 12.64 13.23 2.42
N VAL A 113 11.33 13.41 2.25
CA VAL A 113 10.70 13.48 0.94
C VAL A 113 10.67 14.93 0.44
N SER A 114 11.23 15.17 -0.75
CA SER A 114 11.20 16.50 -1.36
C SER A 114 9.81 16.81 -1.93
N GLY A 115 9.17 17.87 -1.42
CA GLY A 115 7.82 18.28 -1.85
C GLY A 115 6.73 17.29 -1.43
N LYS A 116 5.57 17.31 -2.11
CA LYS A 116 4.45 16.42 -1.84
C LYS A 116 4.22 15.49 -3.04
N PRO A 117 4.71 14.23 -3.02
CA PRO A 117 4.43 13.29 -4.09
C PRO A 117 2.92 13.09 -4.22
N THR A 118 2.40 13.20 -5.44
CA THR A 118 1.01 12.86 -5.78
C THR A 118 0.90 11.45 -6.33
N ARG A 119 2.05 10.83 -6.63
CA ARG A 119 2.16 9.50 -7.24
C ARG A 119 3.41 8.79 -6.74
N ILE A 120 3.24 7.58 -6.23
CA ILE A 120 4.30 6.73 -5.70
C ILE A 120 4.46 5.50 -6.60
N GLY A 121 5.66 5.30 -7.12
CA GLY A 121 6.05 4.10 -7.85
C GLY A 121 6.58 3.07 -6.86
N ILE A 122 6.16 1.82 -7.00
CA ILE A 122 6.59 0.71 -6.14
C ILE A 122 7.20 -0.36 -7.03
N PHE A 123 8.47 -0.65 -6.79
CA PHE A 123 9.23 -1.64 -7.54
C PHE A 123 9.63 -2.78 -6.62
N LEU A 124 9.05 -3.95 -6.84
CA LEU A 124 9.39 -5.18 -6.14
C LEU A 124 10.34 -6.01 -7.00
N ASP A 125 11.54 -6.27 -6.47
CA ASP A 125 12.56 -7.12 -7.10
C ASP A 125 12.82 -8.33 -6.19
N LEU A 126 12.14 -9.45 -6.47
CA LEU A 126 12.27 -10.68 -5.69
C LEU A 126 13.56 -11.46 -5.98
N ILE A 127 14.28 -11.08 -7.05
CA ILE A 127 15.61 -11.61 -7.36
C ILE A 127 16.63 -10.91 -6.45
N ALA A 128 16.58 -9.57 -6.37
CA ALA A 128 17.43 -8.77 -5.49
C ALA A 128 16.93 -8.70 -4.04
N LYS A 129 15.79 -9.35 -3.72
CA LYS A 129 15.16 -9.38 -2.39
C LYS A 129 14.94 -7.98 -1.81
N GLN A 130 14.40 -7.08 -2.61
CA GLN A 130 14.12 -5.71 -2.19
C GLN A 130 12.81 -5.16 -2.74
N VAL A 131 12.26 -4.16 -2.05
CA VAL A 131 11.17 -3.32 -2.56
C VAL A 131 11.58 -1.85 -2.44
N SER A 132 11.47 -1.12 -3.54
CA SER A 132 11.89 0.28 -3.65
C SER A 132 10.71 1.18 -4.00
N PHE A 133 10.73 2.38 -3.44
CA PHE A 133 9.68 3.38 -3.55
C PHE A 133 10.22 4.64 -4.22
N TYR A 134 9.44 5.22 -5.12
CA TYR A 134 9.84 6.37 -5.92
C TYR A 134 8.77 7.45 -5.92
N ASN A 135 9.18 8.71 -5.89
CA ASN A 135 8.34 9.81 -6.30
C ASN A 135 8.37 9.86 -7.82
N VAL A 136 7.28 9.47 -8.48
CA VAL A 136 7.22 9.33 -9.94
C VAL A 136 7.43 10.67 -10.63
N ILE A 137 6.77 11.72 -10.12
CA ILE A 137 6.79 13.06 -10.72
C ILE A 137 8.21 13.67 -10.66
N LYS A 138 8.89 13.50 -9.53
CA LYS A 138 10.28 14.00 -9.36
C LYS A 138 11.35 13.02 -9.85
N LYS A 139 10.95 11.83 -10.32
CA LYS A 139 11.84 10.76 -10.75
C LYS A 139 12.96 10.47 -9.74
N SER A 140 12.61 10.45 -8.45
CA SER A 140 13.58 10.32 -7.35
C SER A 140 13.22 9.16 -6.42
N ALA A 141 14.23 8.44 -5.95
CA ALA A 141 14.05 7.43 -4.92
C ALA A 141 13.54 8.05 -3.61
N VAL A 142 12.65 7.35 -2.93
CA VAL A 142 12.09 7.73 -1.63
C VAL A 142 12.67 6.84 -0.54
N PHE A 143 12.58 5.52 -0.72
CA PHE A 143 13.08 4.55 0.25
C PHE A 143 13.21 3.16 -0.39
N THR A 144 14.09 2.32 0.16
CA THR A 144 14.22 0.91 -0.24
C THR A 144 14.31 0.04 1.00
N PHE A 145 13.51 -1.01 1.05
CA PHE A 145 13.64 -2.06 2.05
C PHE A 145 14.30 -3.30 1.46
N SER A 146 15.11 -3.98 2.28
CA SER A 146 15.46 -5.38 2.06
C SER A 146 14.34 -6.29 2.61
N LEU A 147 13.96 -7.31 1.85
CA LEU A 147 12.94 -8.29 2.23
C LEU A 147 13.50 -9.37 3.19
N GLY A 148 14.83 -9.44 3.31
CA GLY A 148 15.53 -10.44 4.11
C GLY A 148 15.45 -11.86 3.55
N GLY A 149 16.10 -12.79 4.27
CA GLY A 149 15.88 -14.24 4.15
C GLY A 149 16.81 -15.01 3.21
N GLU A 150 17.97 -15.44 3.72
CA GLU A 150 18.49 -16.76 3.35
C GLU A 150 17.67 -17.82 4.12
N GLY A 151 17.21 -18.87 3.43
CA GLY A 151 16.59 -20.05 4.06
C GLY A 151 15.08 -20.02 4.31
N GLN A 152 14.34 -19.00 3.87
CA GLN A 152 12.87 -18.99 3.94
C GLN A 152 12.25 -19.57 2.65
N GLN A 153 11.23 -20.42 2.83
CA GLN A 153 10.44 -20.99 1.75
C GLN A 153 9.90 -19.90 0.82
N ALA A 154 9.74 -20.20 -0.48
CA ALA A 154 9.19 -19.27 -1.45
C ALA A 154 7.84 -18.73 -0.98
N GLU A 155 7.83 -17.47 -0.53
CA GLU A 155 6.65 -16.81 0.00
C GLU A 155 6.08 -15.82 -1.01
N LYS A 156 4.75 -15.69 -1.00
CA LYS A 156 4.02 -14.80 -1.90
C LYS A 156 3.83 -13.43 -1.25
N PHE A 157 4.10 -12.37 -2.02
CA PHE A 157 3.93 -10.98 -1.61
C PHE A 157 2.79 -10.34 -2.39
N PHE A 158 1.93 -9.60 -1.70
CA PHE A 158 0.82 -8.87 -2.30
C PHE A 158 1.08 -7.37 -2.19
N PRO A 159 0.77 -6.58 -3.25
CA PRO A 159 0.59 -5.14 -3.12
C PRO A 159 -0.37 -4.83 -1.98
N PHE A 160 0.04 -3.90 -1.14
CA PHE A 160 -0.66 -3.46 0.07
C PHE A 160 -1.02 -1.98 -0.04
N PHE A 161 -2.23 -1.67 0.43
CA PHE A 161 -2.78 -0.33 0.40
C PHE A 161 -3.49 -0.03 1.73
N ALA A 162 -3.45 1.24 2.14
CA ALA A 162 -4.23 1.75 3.26
C ALA A 162 -4.61 3.21 3.03
N THR A 163 -5.82 3.58 3.42
CA THR A 163 -6.29 4.98 3.41
C THR A 163 -5.81 5.79 4.62
N GLY A 164 -4.98 5.18 5.47
CA GLY A 164 -4.45 5.76 6.71
C GLY A 164 -5.44 5.69 7.89
N SER A 165 -5.10 6.36 8.99
CA SER A 165 -5.92 6.33 10.21
C SER A 165 -7.29 6.99 10.01
N PHE A 166 -8.29 6.52 10.76
CA PHE A 166 -9.62 7.12 10.81
C PHE A 166 -9.53 8.53 11.41
N SER A 167 -9.32 9.53 10.57
CA SER A 167 -9.26 10.92 10.98
C SER A 167 -10.66 11.53 11.06
N ALA A 168 -10.82 12.56 11.90
CA ALA A 168 -12.08 13.31 12.03
C ALA A 168 -12.50 14.03 10.72
N GLN A 169 -11.54 14.23 9.81
CA GLN A 169 -11.77 14.76 8.47
C GLN A 169 -11.21 13.76 7.45
N PRO A 170 -11.99 12.74 7.06
CA PRO A 170 -11.53 11.74 6.12
C PRO A 170 -11.16 12.39 4.77
N ASP A 171 -10.08 11.91 4.17
CA ASP A 171 -9.73 12.27 2.79
C ASP A 171 -10.86 11.81 1.85
N THR A 172 -11.42 12.73 1.08
CA THR A 172 -12.53 12.47 0.14
C THR A 172 -12.07 11.99 -1.23
N GLU A 173 -10.80 12.21 -1.58
CA GLU A 173 -10.19 11.72 -2.82
C GLU A 173 -9.85 10.22 -2.66
N PRO A 174 -10.16 9.34 -3.62
CA PRO A 174 -9.77 7.94 -3.54
C PRO A 174 -8.25 7.74 -3.59
N LEU A 175 -7.79 6.59 -3.10
CA LEU A 175 -6.45 6.07 -3.40
C LEU A 175 -6.57 5.20 -4.65
N GLU A 176 -5.72 5.41 -5.65
CA GLU A 176 -5.90 4.76 -6.96
C GLU A 176 -4.62 4.10 -7.45
N ILE A 177 -4.76 2.94 -8.09
CA ILE A 177 -3.73 2.33 -8.92
C ILE A 177 -3.76 3.06 -10.26
N ALA A 178 -2.60 3.58 -10.68
CA ALA A 178 -2.52 4.24 -11.98
C ALA A 178 -2.89 3.28 -13.10
N LYS A 179 -3.65 3.77 -14.07
CA LYS A 179 -3.87 3.06 -15.34
C LYS A 179 -2.65 3.32 -16.22
N ASP A 180 -2.16 2.30 -16.90
CA ASP A 180 -1.02 2.38 -17.83
C ASP A 180 -1.36 3.17 -19.11
N PHE A 181 -2.01 4.35 -19.03
CA PHE A 181 -2.27 5.23 -20.17
C PHE A 181 -2.49 6.67 -19.69
N GLU A 182 -1.40 7.40 -19.50
CA GLU A 182 -1.34 8.80 -19.95
C GLU A 182 -0.05 8.90 -20.76
N GLU A 183 -0.18 8.78 -22.09
CA GLU A 183 0.79 9.42 -22.96
C GLU A 183 0.69 10.91 -22.63
N ASP A 184 1.74 11.46 -22.02
CA ASP A 184 1.93 12.91 -21.94
C ASP A 184 1.92 13.41 -23.39
N HIS A 185 0.77 13.91 -23.85
CA HIS A 185 0.72 14.70 -25.07
C HIS A 185 1.37 16.05 -24.75
N ASP A 186 2.62 16.19 -25.19
CA ASP A 186 3.31 17.48 -25.36
C ASP A 186 2.49 18.46 -26.23
#